data_AF-A0A951FZF8-F1
#
_entry.id   AF-A0A951FZF8-F1
#
_cell.length_a   1.000
_cell.length_b   1.000
_cell.length_c   1.000
_cell.angle_alpha   90.00
_cell.angle_beta   90.00
_cell.angle_gamma   90.00
#
_symmetry.space_group_name_H-M   'P 1'
#
loop_
_entity.id
_entity.type
_entity.pdbx_description
1 polymer ?
#
loop_
_entity_poly.entity_id
_entity_poly.type
_entity_poly.pdbx_seq_one_letter_code
_entity_poly.pdbx_strand_id
1 'polypeptide(L)'
;MRARQSCLAMLLTGALTAAGCGSSSSSSSSASSTTAQSKPAAASTTATTGGQGQALGPEAIPLEAGPPLAPASSTTPGSTVDGIQCAPIEQLAYHIHAHLQVYDNGQPRSLPAAIGLLGPVAQQTAYGPFYGAQQCYYWLHTHASDGVIHIESPTKRIYTLGNFFDEWRQPLSRTQAASVKGKVTAFLNGKPWKANPRTIPLLPHASIQLDVGTPDPPAAVISWAESNL
;
A
#
# COMPACT_ATOMS: atom_id res chain seq x y z
N MET A 1 -41.72 -26.87 -30.50
CA MET A 1 -42.16 -28.19 -30.01
C MET A 1 -40.97 -28.92 -29.41
N ARG A 2 -41.14 -29.42 -28.17
CA ARG A 2 -40.47 -30.57 -27.50
C ARG A 2 -38.92 -30.56 -27.47
N ALA A 3 -38.25 -30.28 -26.35
CA ALA A 3 -38.15 -31.04 -25.09
C ALA A 3 -37.68 -32.49 -25.25
N ARG A 4 -36.57 -32.86 -24.60
CA ARG A 4 -36.52 -33.91 -23.57
C ARG A 4 -35.16 -34.04 -22.87
N GLN A 5 -35.26 -34.04 -21.54
CA GLN A 5 -34.27 -34.34 -20.51
C GLN A 5 -34.14 -35.86 -20.27
N SER A 6 -33.23 -36.18 -19.33
CA SER A 6 -33.13 -37.40 -18.49
C SER A 6 -32.10 -38.42 -18.99
N CYS A 7 -31.33 -39.14 -18.17
CA CYS A 7 -31.16 -39.26 -16.71
C CYS A 7 -29.89 -40.14 -16.52
N LEU A 8 -29.15 -40.01 -15.42
CA LEU A 8 -28.98 -41.12 -14.47
C LEU A 8 -28.23 -40.65 -13.22
N ALA A 9 -28.85 -40.94 -12.08
CA ALA A 9 -28.31 -40.80 -10.73
C ALA A 9 -27.65 -42.11 -10.29
N MET A 10 -26.76 -42.05 -9.29
CA MET A 10 -26.71 -43.06 -8.24
C MET A 10 -26.21 -42.44 -6.92
N LEU A 11 -27.01 -42.71 -5.89
CA LEU A 11 -26.89 -42.39 -4.47
C LEU A 11 -26.04 -43.44 -3.73
N LEU A 12 -25.52 -43.10 -2.54
CA LEU A 12 -25.44 -43.90 -1.29
C LEU A 12 -24.61 -43.10 -0.26
N THR A 13 -25.18 -42.34 0.70
CA THR A 13 -25.79 -42.64 2.04
C THR A 13 -24.87 -43.18 3.15
N GLY A 14 -24.94 -42.51 4.32
CA GLY A 14 -24.57 -43.00 5.68
C GLY A 14 -23.87 -41.91 6.51
N ALA A 15 -24.53 -41.03 7.29
CA ALA A 15 -25.37 -41.16 8.50
C ALA A 15 -24.59 -41.38 9.83
N LEU A 16 -24.68 -40.43 10.78
CA LEU A 16 -25.23 -40.55 12.15
C LEU A 16 -24.71 -39.50 13.17
N THR A 17 -25.67 -38.72 13.74
CA THR A 17 -25.92 -38.36 15.17
C THR A 17 -24.82 -37.72 16.06
N ALA A 18 -25.05 -36.87 17.07
CA ALA A 18 -26.23 -36.27 17.71
C ALA A 18 -25.79 -35.10 18.64
N ALA A 19 -26.79 -34.40 19.17
CA ALA A 19 -26.80 -33.12 19.89
C ALA A 19 -26.12 -33.04 21.27
N GLY A 20 -25.87 -31.81 21.71
CA GLY A 20 -25.66 -31.44 23.12
C GLY A 20 -25.60 -29.92 23.30
N CYS A 21 -26.66 -29.33 23.88
CA CYS A 21 -26.78 -27.93 24.27
C CYS A 21 -26.56 -27.81 25.79
N GLY A 22 -25.99 -26.71 26.30
CA GLY A 22 -25.93 -26.45 27.74
C GLY A 22 -25.08 -25.24 28.13
N SER A 23 -25.71 -24.28 28.81
CA SER A 23 -25.28 -22.90 28.99
C SER A 23 -24.64 -22.58 30.35
N SER A 24 -24.00 -21.40 30.39
CA SER A 24 -23.99 -20.35 31.43
C SER A 24 -23.03 -20.34 32.65
N SER A 25 -22.37 -19.17 32.74
CA SER A 25 -22.17 -18.24 33.88
C SER A 25 -21.01 -18.38 34.91
N SER A 26 -20.16 -17.34 34.84
CA SER A 26 -19.66 -16.41 35.89
C SER A 26 -18.60 -16.77 36.95
N SER A 27 -17.56 -15.92 36.92
CA SER A 27 -16.89 -15.15 37.99
C SER A 27 -15.81 -15.75 38.92
N SER A 28 -14.63 -15.12 38.79
CA SER A 28 -13.68 -14.60 39.79
C SER A 28 -12.95 -15.53 40.76
N SER A 29 -11.61 -15.45 40.74
CA SER A 29 -10.79 -15.23 41.96
C SER A 29 -9.39 -14.74 41.60
N SER A 30 -8.94 -13.73 42.34
CA SER A 30 -7.59 -13.17 42.34
C SER A 30 -6.65 -14.02 43.18
N ALA A 31 -5.35 -14.08 42.84
CA ALA A 31 -4.27 -14.29 43.80
C ALA A 31 -2.93 -13.76 43.25
N SER A 32 -2.24 -13.01 44.10
CA SER A 32 -0.94 -12.35 43.90
C SER A 32 0.22 -13.19 44.45
N SER A 33 1.44 -13.03 43.90
CA SER A 33 2.76 -13.02 44.60
C SER A 33 3.90 -13.04 43.55
N THR A 34 4.57 -11.91 43.31
CA THR A 34 5.87 -11.41 43.85
C THR A 34 7.16 -11.87 43.14
N THR A 35 7.87 -10.84 42.66
CA THR A 35 9.34 -10.63 42.55
C THR A 35 10.18 -11.50 41.60
N ALA A 36 10.72 -10.86 40.56
CA ALA A 36 12.17 -10.74 40.35
C ALA A 36 12.48 -9.66 39.30
N GLN A 37 13.22 -8.64 39.73
CA GLN A 37 13.71 -7.53 38.94
C GLN A 37 15.03 -7.93 38.27
N SER A 38 15.12 -7.82 36.94
CA SER A 38 16.40 -7.81 36.23
C SER A 38 16.35 -6.82 35.07
N LYS A 39 17.33 -5.92 35.06
CA LYS A 39 17.57 -4.88 34.04
C LYS A 39 18.43 -5.48 32.91
N PRO A 40 18.06 -5.23 31.64
CA PRO A 40 19.05 -4.89 30.63
C PRO A 40 18.63 -3.61 29.89
N ALA A 41 19.48 -2.59 29.84
CA ALA A 41 20.32 -2.23 28.68
C ALA A 41 19.49 -1.69 27.51
N ALA A 42 19.66 -0.39 27.23
CA ALA A 42 19.04 0.32 26.13
C ALA A 42 19.44 -0.32 24.79
N ALA A 43 18.51 -1.03 24.17
CA ALA A 43 18.60 -1.46 22.80
C ALA A 43 17.95 -0.40 21.91
N SER A 44 18.71 0.12 20.94
CA SER A 44 18.19 0.91 19.83
C SER A 44 17.22 0.04 19.03
N THR A 45 15.92 0.24 19.20
CA THR A 45 14.88 -0.38 18.39
C THR A 45 14.81 0.29 17.03
N THR A 46 15.49 -0.28 16.03
CA THR A 46 15.03 -0.19 14.64
C THR A 46 13.76 -1.01 14.57
N ALA A 47 12.59 -0.35 14.64
CA ALA A 47 11.31 -1.00 14.39
C ALA A 47 11.19 -1.25 12.88
N THR A 48 11.75 -2.36 12.41
CA THR A 48 11.36 -2.95 11.14
C THR A 48 9.96 -3.51 11.35
N THR A 49 8.92 -2.80 10.92
CA THR A 49 7.59 -3.38 10.72
C THR A 49 7.63 -4.28 9.49
N GLY A 50 8.35 -5.40 9.58
CA GLY A 50 8.00 -6.62 8.88
C GLY A 50 7.00 -7.35 9.77
N GLY A 51 5.73 -6.95 9.70
CA GLY A 51 4.67 -7.63 10.43
C GLY A 51 4.61 -9.09 9.98
N GLN A 52 4.82 -10.01 10.93
CA GLN A 52 4.54 -11.42 10.74
C GLN A 52 3.09 -11.57 10.23
N GLY A 53 2.92 -11.92 8.94
CA GLY A 53 1.62 -12.27 8.34
C GLY A 53 1.01 -11.30 7.34
N GLN A 54 1.65 -10.19 6.94
CA GLN A 54 1.14 -9.39 5.82
C GLN A 54 1.37 -10.13 4.49
N ALA A 55 0.32 -10.24 3.67
CA ALA A 55 0.42 -10.83 2.33
C ALA A 55 1.32 -9.96 1.45
N LEU A 56 2.28 -10.59 0.79
CA LEU A 56 3.11 -9.93 -0.22
C LEU A 56 2.30 -9.69 -1.49
N GLY A 57 2.53 -8.54 -2.10
CA GLY A 57 2.06 -8.20 -3.42
C GLY A 57 2.97 -8.74 -4.53
N PRO A 58 2.62 -8.51 -5.80
CA PRO A 58 3.40 -8.98 -6.96
C PRO A 58 4.85 -8.50 -6.98
N GLU A 59 5.15 -7.38 -6.33
CA GLU A 59 6.48 -6.76 -6.31
C GLU A 59 7.34 -7.27 -5.14
N ALA A 60 6.86 -8.31 -4.43
CA ALA A 60 7.42 -8.85 -3.19
C ALA A 60 7.51 -7.81 -2.05
N ILE A 61 6.70 -6.75 -2.15
CA ILE A 61 6.44 -5.77 -1.12
C ILE A 61 5.12 -6.12 -0.41
N PRO A 62 5.01 -6.04 0.93
CA PRO A 62 3.74 -6.19 1.64
C PRO A 62 2.64 -5.26 1.09
N LEU A 63 1.46 -5.83 0.82
CA LEU A 63 0.31 -5.01 0.42
C LEU A 63 -0.07 -4.03 1.55
N GLU A 64 -0.40 -2.80 1.15
CA GLU A 64 -0.83 -1.79 2.10
C GLU A 64 -2.23 -2.09 2.64
N ALA A 65 -2.44 -1.76 3.92
CA ALA A 65 -3.71 -1.97 4.60
C ALA A 65 -4.59 -0.70 4.55
N GLY A 66 -5.88 -0.89 4.82
CA GLY A 66 -6.84 0.20 4.96
C GLY A 66 -7.46 0.68 3.65
N PRO A 67 -8.45 1.59 3.73
CA PRO A 67 -9.16 2.08 2.55
C PRO A 67 -8.25 2.93 1.66
N PRO A 68 -8.48 2.95 0.33
CA PRO A 68 -7.70 3.75 -0.60
C PRO A 68 -7.61 5.22 -0.16
N LEU A 69 -6.43 5.80 -0.31
CA LEU A 69 -6.13 7.18 0.02
C LEU A 69 -6.92 8.15 -0.87
N ALA A 70 -7.14 7.79 -2.12
CA ALA A 70 -8.09 8.40 -3.07
C ALA A 70 -8.30 7.44 -4.27
N PRO A 71 -9.21 7.72 -5.21
CA PRO A 71 -9.35 6.92 -6.43
C PRO A 71 -8.11 7.02 -7.34
N ALA A 72 -7.70 5.94 -7.98
CA ALA A 72 -6.62 5.97 -9.00
C ALA A 72 -7.02 6.70 -10.30
N SER A 73 -8.32 6.69 -10.62
CA SER A 73 -8.88 7.20 -11.88
C SER A 73 -8.98 8.73 -11.98
N SER A 74 -8.33 9.49 -11.09
CA SER A 74 -8.26 10.95 -11.18
C SER A 74 -7.22 11.45 -12.20
N THR A 75 -6.33 10.57 -12.67
CA THR A 75 -5.38 10.84 -13.75
C THR A 75 -6.13 11.18 -15.03
N THR A 76 -5.86 12.36 -15.63
CA THR A 76 -6.58 12.83 -16.83
C THR A 76 -5.79 12.51 -18.10
N PRO A 77 -6.41 11.92 -19.14
CA PRO A 77 -5.72 11.59 -20.38
C PRO A 77 -5.06 12.77 -21.11
N GLY A 78 -3.87 12.52 -21.68
CA GLY A 78 -3.27 13.34 -22.74
C GLY A 78 -2.69 14.70 -22.32
N SER A 79 -2.69 15.03 -21.03
CA SER A 79 -2.15 16.30 -20.53
C SER A 79 -0.73 16.12 -19.97
N THR A 80 0.19 17.05 -20.29
CA THR A 80 1.50 17.10 -19.62
C THR A 80 1.34 17.75 -18.25
N VAL A 81 1.85 17.12 -17.19
CA VAL A 81 1.79 17.64 -15.82
C VAL A 81 3.21 17.74 -15.27
N ASP A 82 3.68 18.93 -14.89
CA ASP A 82 5.06 19.16 -14.43
C ASP A 82 6.16 18.66 -15.39
N GLY A 83 5.85 18.72 -16.69
CA GLY A 83 6.71 18.18 -17.75
C GLY A 83 6.72 16.64 -17.81
N ILE A 84 5.84 15.96 -17.08
CA ILE A 84 5.61 14.51 -17.15
C ILE A 84 4.53 14.23 -18.20
N GLN A 85 4.82 13.25 -19.04
CA GLN A 85 3.96 12.88 -20.18
C GLN A 85 3.53 11.42 -20.05
N CYS A 86 2.40 11.12 -20.69
CA CYS A 86 1.95 9.76 -20.88
C CYS A 86 2.61 9.17 -22.14
N ALA A 87 3.19 7.97 -22.02
CA ALA A 87 3.86 7.27 -23.11
C ALA A 87 3.20 5.90 -23.35
N PRO A 88 3.13 5.39 -24.59
CA PRO A 88 2.47 4.12 -24.89
C PRO A 88 3.14 2.91 -24.22
N ILE A 89 4.39 3.07 -23.79
CA ILE A 89 5.18 2.09 -23.04
C ILE A 89 5.94 2.80 -21.91
N GLU A 90 6.27 2.01 -20.90
CA GLU A 90 7.23 2.33 -19.83
C GLU A 90 8.56 2.85 -20.41
N GLN A 91 9.17 3.82 -19.75
CA GLN A 91 10.41 4.46 -20.21
C GLN A 91 11.58 4.07 -19.30
N LEU A 92 12.62 3.47 -19.87
CA LEU A 92 13.68 2.81 -19.08
C LEU A 92 15.00 3.59 -19.01
N ALA A 93 15.07 4.80 -19.59
CA ALA A 93 16.29 5.61 -19.56
C ALA A 93 16.61 6.11 -18.14
N TYR A 94 15.59 6.33 -17.34
CA TYR A 94 15.67 6.48 -15.90
C TYR A 94 14.56 5.66 -15.27
N HIS A 95 14.93 4.60 -14.55
CA HIS A 95 14.02 3.62 -13.97
C HIS A 95 14.45 3.35 -12.54
N ILE A 96 13.67 3.85 -11.58
CA ILE A 96 13.89 3.66 -10.14
C ILE A 96 12.54 3.49 -9.44
N HIS A 97 12.58 2.98 -8.20
CA HIS A 97 11.39 2.77 -7.37
C HIS A 97 11.49 3.55 -6.06
N ALA A 98 10.36 4.02 -5.54
CA ALA A 98 10.23 4.60 -4.21
C ALA A 98 8.93 4.13 -3.55
N HIS A 99 8.88 4.04 -2.23
CA HIS A 99 7.70 3.58 -1.50
C HIS A 99 7.07 4.75 -0.74
N LEU A 100 5.74 4.87 -0.78
CA LEU A 100 4.95 5.80 0.02
C LEU A 100 3.99 5.05 0.95
N GLN A 101 4.06 5.32 2.24
CA GLN A 101 3.08 4.91 3.26
C GLN A 101 2.33 6.13 3.77
N VAL A 102 1.02 6.00 3.95
CA VAL A 102 0.19 7.10 4.49
C VAL A 102 -0.67 6.61 5.64
N TYR A 103 -0.69 7.39 6.72
CA TYR A 103 -1.54 7.18 7.88
C TYR A 103 -2.51 8.35 8.07
N ASP A 104 -3.76 8.04 8.40
CA ASP A 104 -4.80 8.98 8.77
C ASP A 104 -5.19 8.74 10.23
N ASN A 105 -4.80 9.67 11.11
CA ASN A 105 -4.97 9.55 12.56
C ASN A 105 -4.47 8.21 13.11
N GLY A 106 -3.28 7.81 12.67
CA GLY A 106 -2.62 6.55 13.04
C GLY A 106 -3.15 5.29 12.35
N GLN A 107 -4.17 5.40 11.48
CA GLN A 107 -4.71 4.27 10.72
C GLN A 107 -4.12 4.23 9.30
N PRO A 108 -3.68 3.07 8.79
CA PRO A 108 -3.08 2.98 7.46
C PRO A 108 -4.11 3.30 6.36
N ARG A 109 -3.63 3.94 5.30
CA ARG A 109 -4.36 4.24 4.07
C ARG A 109 -3.55 3.68 2.90
N SER A 110 -4.19 2.88 2.06
CA SER A 110 -3.51 2.29 0.90
C SER A 110 -3.40 3.29 -0.24
N LEU A 111 -2.25 3.33 -0.88
CA LEU A 111 -2.09 3.89 -2.20
C LEU A 111 -2.72 2.92 -3.20
N PRO A 112 -3.72 3.33 -4.00
CA PRO A 112 -4.33 2.41 -4.95
C PRO A 112 -3.35 2.02 -6.06
N ALA A 113 -3.50 0.80 -6.58
CA ALA A 113 -2.90 0.41 -7.84
C ALA A 113 -3.43 1.29 -9.00
N ALA A 114 -2.69 1.32 -10.11
CA ALA A 114 -3.04 1.97 -11.36
C ALA A 114 -3.15 3.51 -11.33
N ILE A 115 -2.48 4.17 -10.38
CA ILE A 115 -2.22 5.61 -10.50
C ILE A 115 -1.32 5.82 -11.71
N GLY A 116 -1.56 6.86 -12.52
CA GLY A 116 -0.74 7.15 -13.70
C GLY A 116 -0.99 6.22 -14.90
N LEU A 117 -1.87 5.22 -14.79
CA LEU A 117 -2.18 4.27 -15.86
C LEU A 117 -3.48 4.61 -16.57
N LEU A 118 -3.45 4.76 -17.90
CA LEU A 118 -4.65 4.99 -18.70
C LEU A 118 -5.13 3.72 -19.40
N GLY A 119 -6.44 3.44 -19.24
CA GLY A 119 -7.02 2.15 -19.61
C GLY A 119 -6.36 1.00 -18.85
N PRO A 120 -6.38 1.00 -17.51
CA PRO A 120 -5.65 0.03 -16.72
C PRO A 120 -6.18 -1.39 -16.94
N VAL A 121 -5.26 -2.35 -17.01
CA VAL A 121 -5.53 -3.79 -17.18
C VAL A 121 -4.83 -4.59 -16.11
N ALA A 122 -5.58 -5.39 -15.37
CA ALA A 122 -5.02 -6.30 -14.39
C ALA A 122 -4.52 -7.58 -15.06
N GLN A 123 -3.26 -7.91 -14.84
CA GLN A 123 -2.73 -9.25 -15.00
C GLN A 123 -2.74 -9.96 -13.63
N GLN A 124 -3.32 -11.15 -13.56
CA GLN A 124 -3.31 -11.94 -12.34
C GLN A 124 -1.95 -12.61 -12.13
N THR A 125 -1.40 -12.48 -10.93
CA THR A 125 -0.19 -13.19 -10.49
C THR A 125 -0.51 -14.10 -9.31
N ALA A 126 0.45 -14.91 -8.86
CA ALA A 126 0.31 -15.69 -7.63
C ALA A 126 0.15 -14.82 -6.36
N TYR A 127 0.52 -13.54 -6.44
CA TYR A 127 0.56 -12.59 -5.32
C TYR A 127 -0.45 -11.44 -5.49
N GLY A 128 -1.42 -11.59 -6.39
CA GLY A 128 -2.48 -10.60 -6.65
C GLY A 128 -2.39 -9.93 -8.03
N PRO A 129 -3.26 -8.96 -8.31
CA PRO A 129 -3.27 -8.26 -9.59
C PRO A 129 -2.08 -7.30 -9.70
N PHE A 130 -1.42 -7.31 -10.86
CA PHE A 130 -0.44 -6.33 -11.29
C PHE A 130 -1.01 -5.59 -12.51
N TYR A 131 -1.06 -4.26 -12.46
CA TYR A 131 -1.77 -3.47 -13.46
C TYR A 131 -0.83 -2.91 -14.52
N GLY A 132 -1.09 -3.18 -15.79
CA GLY A 132 -0.54 -2.41 -16.91
C GLY A 132 -1.52 -1.36 -17.42
N ALA A 133 -1.14 -0.63 -18.46
CA ALA A 133 -1.99 0.31 -19.17
C ALA A 133 -2.19 -0.12 -20.64
N GLN A 134 -3.43 -0.08 -21.12
CA GLN A 134 -3.74 -0.29 -22.54
C GLN A 134 -3.46 0.95 -23.39
N GLN A 135 -3.57 2.15 -22.80
CA GLN A 135 -3.46 3.40 -23.56
C GLN A 135 -2.07 4.01 -23.40
N CYS A 136 -1.67 4.33 -22.17
CA CYS A 136 -0.34 4.84 -21.88
C CYS A 136 -0.05 4.84 -20.37
N TYR A 137 1.24 4.93 -20.07
CA TYR A 137 1.87 5.03 -18.76
C TYR A 137 2.37 6.46 -18.61
N TYR A 138 1.89 7.17 -17.60
CA TYR A 138 2.64 8.33 -17.13
C TYR A 138 3.94 7.87 -16.45
N TRP A 139 4.97 8.72 -16.44
CA TRP A 139 6.28 8.33 -15.92
C TRP A 139 6.29 8.02 -14.42
N LEU A 140 5.29 8.50 -13.65
CA LEU A 140 5.17 8.25 -12.21
C LEU A 140 3.90 7.45 -11.91
N HIS A 141 3.98 6.13 -11.79
CA HIS A 141 2.78 5.29 -11.69
C HIS A 141 2.90 4.20 -10.62
N THR A 142 1.79 3.47 -10.39
CA THR A 142 1.74 2.33 -9.46
C THR A 142 1.16 1.11 -10.19
N HIS A 143 1.79 -0.06 -10.04
CA HIS A 143 1.27 -1.30 -10.61
C HIS A 143 0.43 -2.11 -9.62
N ALA A 144 0.74 -2.05 -8.32
CA ALA A 144 -0.01 -2.71 -7.27
C ALA A 144 -0.39 -1.76 -6.13
N SER A 145 -1.11 -2.27 -5.13
CA SER A 145 -1.52 -1.53 -3.92
C SER A 145 -0.57 -1.82 -2.75
N ASP A 146 0.73 -1.80 -3.03
CA ASP A 146 1.82 -2.03 -2.10
C ASP A 146 2.65 -0.76 -1.86
N GLY A 147 2.15 0.41 -2.31
CA GLY A 147 2.77 1.71 -2.04
C GLY A 147 3.99 2.02 -2.90
N VAL A 148 4.37 1.15 -3.84
CA VAL A 148 5.50 1.39 -4.76
C VAL A 148 5.10 2.38 -5.85
N ILE A 149 5.87 3.45 -5.95
CA ILE A 149 5.86 4.43 -7.01
C ILE A 149 7.01 4.07 -7.97
N HIS A 150 6.64 3.77 -9.21
CA HIS A 150 7.55 3.60 -10.33
C HIS A 150 7.92 4.97 -10.88
N ILE A 151 9.21 5.18 -11.12
CA ILE A 151 9.72 6.38 -11.78
C ILE A 151 10.46 5.93 -13.03
N GLU A 152 9.74 5.98 -14.15
CA GLU A 152 10.13 5.40 -15.43
C GLU A 152 10.00 6.47 -16.52
N SER A 153 11.11 7.15 -16.78
CA SER A 153 11.12 8.34 -17.62
C SER A 153 12.19 8.29 -18.72
N PRO A 154 12.00 9.07 -19.81
CA PRO A 154 12.95 9.11 -20.91
C PRO A 154 14.20 9.93 -20.58
N THR A 155 14.24 10.60 -19.42
CA THR A 155 15.34 11.49 -19.03
C THR A 155 15.63 11.36 -17.55
N LYS A 156 16.91 11.25 -17.18
CA LYS A 156 17.34 11.28 -15.78
C LYS A 156 17.05 12.63 -15.14
N ARG A 157 16.00 12.68 -14.32
CA ARG A 157 15.55 13.84 -13.56
C ARG A 157 15.13 13.38 -12.18
N ILE A 158 15.41 14.18 -11.15
CA ILE A 158 14.86 13.92 -9.81
C ILE A 158 13.42 14.44 -9.78
N TYR A 159 12.47 13.51 -9.72
CA TYR A 159 11.05 13.82 -9.50
C TYR A 159 10.78 13.96 -8.01
N THR A 160 9.68 14.59 -7.66
CA THR A 160 9.27 14.78 -6.27
C THR A 160 7.92 14.12 -5.98
N LEU A 161 7.64 13.90 -4.70
CA LEU A 161 6.32 13.46 -4.25
C LEU A 161 5.22 14.43 -4.70
N GLY A 162 5.51 15.73 -4.80
CA GLY A 162 4.60 16.70 -5.38
C GLY A 162 4.23 16.40 -6.83
N ASN A 163 5.21 16.04 -7.66
CA ASN A 163 4.96 15.70 -9.06
C ASN A 163 4.05 14.48 -9.19
N PHE A 164 4.27 13.44 -8.38
CA PHE A 164 3.42 12.25 -8.36
C PHE A 164 1.97 12.60 -7.98
N PHE A 165 1.78 13.41 -6.94
CA PHE A 165 0.44 13.85 -6.51
C PHE A 165 -0.24 14.76 -7.54
N ASP A 166 0.52 15.62 -8.25
CA ASP A 166 -0.03 16.48 -9.29
C ASP A 166 -0.52 15.70 -10.50
N GLU A 167 0.26 14.71 -10.95
CA GLU A 167 -0.12 13.80 -12.03
C GLU A 167 -1.34 12.96 -11.64
N TRP A 168 -1.36 12.45 -10.40
CA TRP A 168 -2.51 11.76 -9.82
C TRP A 168 -3.70 12.70 -9.57
N ARG A 169 -3.52 14.03 -9.71
CA ARG A 169 -4.54 15.07 -9.48
C ARG A 169 -5.10 15.05 -8.05
N GLN A 170 -4.24 14.73 -7.08
CA GLN A 170 -4.56 14.75 -5.66
C GLN A 170 -3.79 15.86 -4.94
N PRO A 171 -4.41 16.59 -4.00
CA PRO A 171 -3.70 17.62 -3.26
C PRO A 171 -2.67 17.03 -2.31
N LEU A 172 -1.47 17.61 -2.27
CA LEU A 172 -0.48 17.36 -1.23
C LEU A 172 -0.01 18.69 -0.66
N SER A 173 -0.06 18.84 0.65
CA SER A 173 0.38 20.04 1.37
C SER A 173 0.79 19.69 2.80
N ARG A 174 1.16 20.69 3.60
CA ARG A 174 1.41 20.50 5.03
C ARG A 174 0.15 20.17 5.85
N THR A 175 -1.03 20.21 5.24
CA THR A 175 -2.32 20.03 5.93
C THR A 175 -3.27 19.07 5.21
N GLN A 176 -2.81 18.38 4.17
CA GLN A 176 -3.64 17.48 3.36
C GLN A 176 -2.78 16.53 2.54
N ALA A 177 -3.18 15.26 2.48
CA ALA A 177 -2.69 14.27 1.52
C ALA A 177 -3.90 13.60 0.85
N ALA A 178 -4.12 13.88 -0.43
CA ALA A 178 -5.28 13.44 -1.19
C ALA A 178 -6.62 13.72 -0.46
N SER A 179 -7.39 12.68 -0.14
CA SER A 179 -8.70 12.82 0.52
C SER A 179 -8.61 13.17 2.02
N VAL A 180 -7.45 12.96 2.67
CA VAL A 180 -7.31 13.13 4.13
C VAL A 180 -6.75 14.49 4.48
N LYS A 181 -7.32 15.12 5.51
CA LYS A 181 -6.98 16.47 5.97
C LYS A 181 -6.56 16.45 7.42
N GLY A 182 -5.53 17.22 7.73
CA GLY A 182 -4.87 17.26 9.03
C GLY A 182 -3.43 17.67 8.85
N LYS A 183 -2.76 18.08 9.94
CA LYS A 183 -1.32 18.36 9.89
C LYS A 183 -0.59 17.14 9.31
N VAL A 184 0.28 17.38 8.33
CA VAL A 184 1.09 16.32 7.71
C VAL A 184 2.49 16.34 8.33
N THR A 185 2.82 15.31 9.10
CA THR A 185 4.19 14.97 9.49
C THR A 185 4.77 14.04 8.42
N ALA A 186 5.99 14.28 7.97
CA ALA A 186 6.59 13.51 6.89
C ALA A 186 7.96 12.96 7.27
N PHE A 187 8.30 11.79 6.74
CA PHE A 187 9.59 11.15 6.92
C PHE A 187 10.15 10.66 5.58
N LEU A 188 11.47 10.75 5.44
CA LEU A 188 12.23 10.15 4.36
C LEU A 188 13.28 9.23 4.96
N ASN A 189 13.19 7.93 4.66
CA ASN A 189 14.07 6.88 5.19
C ASN A 189 14.14 6.91 6.72
N GLY A 190 12.98 7.00 7.37
CA GLY A 190 12.83 7.06 8.82
C GLY A 190 13.25 8.39 9.47
N LYS A 191 13.73 9.37 8.69
CA LYS A 191 14.18 10.68 9.20
C LYS A 191 13.12 11.76 8.95
N PRO A 192 12.83 12.64 9.93
CA PRO A 192 11.84 13.70 9.75
C PRO A 192 12.18 14.64 8.58
N TRP A 193 11.20 14.86 7.70
CA TRP A 193 11.26 15.85 6.62
C TRP A 193 10.53 17.13 7.05
N LYS A 194 11.31 18.17 7.38
CA LYS A 194 10.76 19.43 7.92
C LYS A 194 10.28 20.42 6.85
N ALA A 195 10.66 20.21 5.59
CA ALA A 195 10.25 21.08 4.48
C ALA A 195 8.82 20.76 4.04
N ASN A 196 8.38 21.33 2.91
CA ASN A 196 7.09 20.98 2.34
C ASN A 196 7.10 19.49 1.91
N PRO A 197 6.10 18.65 2.27
CA PRO A 197 6.09 17.25 1.84
C PRO A 197 6.10 17.08 0.31
N ARG A 198 5.61 18.08 -0.44
CA ARG A 198 5.71 18.10 -1.90
C ARG A 198 7.14 18.07 -2.42
N THR A 199 8.12 18.55 -1.65
CA THR A 199 9.52 18.64 -2.10
C THR A 199 10.33 17.39 -1.75
N ILE A 200 9.71 16.34 -1.20
CA ILE A 200 10.41 15.07 -0.94
C ILE A 200 10.87 14.48 -2.28
N PRO A 201 12.17 14.24 -2.49
CA PRO A 201 12.66 13.67 -3.73
C PRO A 201 12.32 12.17 -3.79
N LEU A 202 11.89 11.72 -4.97
CA LEU A 202 11.76 10.30 -5.28
C LEU A 202 13.15 9.78 -5.69
N LEU A 203 13.88 9.26 -4.71
CA LEU A 203 15.21 8.68 -4.87
C LEU A 203 15.11 7.15 -4.99
N PRO A 204 16.13 6.48 -5.55
CA PRO A 204 16.15 5.02 -5.60
C PRO A 204 15.95 4.42 -4.21
N HIS A 205 14.94 3.56 -4.09
CA HIS A 205 14.58 2.84 -2.88
C HIS A 205 14.31 3.74 -1.67
N ALA A 206 13.80 4.95 -1.92
CA ALA A 206 13.32 5.83 -0.86
C ALA A 206 12.09 5.22 -0.17
N SER A 207 12.07 5.24 1.16
CA SER A 207 10.90 4.92 1.98
C SER A 207 10.32 6.20 2.56
N ILE A 208 9.13 6.57 2.13
CA ILE A 208 8.45 7.81 2.50
C ILE A 208 7.24 7.46 3.36
N GLN A 209 7.08 8.15 4.48
CA GLN A 209 5.90 8.04 5.33
C GLN A 209 5.26 9.42 5.50
N LEU A 210 3.94 9.50 5.33
CA LEU A 210 3.12 10.67 5.64
C LEU A 210 2.12 10.32 6.74
N ASP A 211 2.19 11.04 7.86
CA ASP A 211 1.23 10.92 8.95
C ASP A 211 0.34 12.15 8.94
N VAL A 212 -0.97 11.95 8.75
CA VAL A 212 -1.97 13.01 8.68
C VAL A 212 -2.81 12.99 9.94
N GLY A 213 -2.77 14.08 10.71
CA GLY A 213 -3.49 14.18 11.98
C GLY A 213 -2.68 13.60 13.14
N THR A 214 -3.33 12.93 14.09
CA THR A 214 -2.67 12.32 15.26
C THR A 214 -3.41 11.04 15.70
N PRO A 215 -2.73 10.04 16.30
CA PRO A 215 -1.29 10.00 16.60
C PRO A 215 -0.41 9.75 15.37
N ASP A 216 0.85 10.17 15.44
CA ASP A 216 1.89 9.85 14.46
C ASP A 216 2.44 8.45 14.81
N PRO A 217 2.29 7.43 13.95
CA PRO A 217 2.94 6.15 14.14
C PRO A 217 4.48 6.29 14.14
N PRO A 218 5.22 5.32 14.70
CA PRO A 218 6.67 5.28 14.54
C PRO A 218 7.06 5.31 13.07
N ALA A 219 8.08 6.09 12.72
CA ALA A 219 8.58 6.15 11.36
C ALA A 219 9.09 4.76 10.92
N ALA A 220 8.49 4.23 9.85
CA ALA A 220 8.81 2.94 9.27
C ALA A 220 9.74 3.11 8.05
N VAL A 221 10.54 2.06 7.81
CA VAL A 221 11.34 1.93 6.59
C VAL A 221 11.09 0.54 6.02
N ILE A 222 10.76 0.49 4.75
CA ILE A 222 10.59 -0.79 4.07
C ILE A 222 11.92 -1.40 3.66
N SER A 223 12.00 -2.74 3.70
CA SER A 223 13.13 -3.48 3.17
C SER A 223 12.97 -3.69 1.67
N TRP A 224 13.96 -3.28 0.90
CA TRP A 224 14.06 -3.55 -0.55
C TRP A 224 14.93 -4.78 -0.86
N ALA A 225 15.49 -5.45 0.15
CA ALA A 225 16.45 -6.54 -0.09
C ALA A 225 15.82 -7.77 -0.76
N GLU A 226 14.52 -7.98 -0.53
CA GLU A 226 13.76 -9.14 -1.03
C GLU A 226 12.72 -8.72 -2.08
N SER A 227 12.73 -7.45 -2.52
CA SER A 227 11.81 -6.99 -3.56
C SER A 227 12.26 -7.43 -4.94
N ASN A 228 11.32 -7.51 -5.89
CA ASN A 228 11.62 -7.74 -7.30
C ASN A 228 12.02 -6.44 -8.05
N LEU A 229 12.54 -5.45 -7.32
CA LEU A 229 12.66 -4.03 -7.73
C LEU A 229 14.07 -3.46 -7.50
#